data_AF-J3L200-F1
#
_entry.id   AF-J3L200-F1
#
_cell.length_a   1.000
_cell.length_b   1.000
_cell.length_c   1.000
_cell.angle_alpha   90.00
_cell.angle_beta   90.00
_cell.angle_gamma   90.00
#
_symmetry.space_group_name_H-M   'P 1'
#
loop_
_entity.id
_entity.type
_entity.pdbx_description
1 polymer ?
#
loop_
_entity_poly.entity_id
_entity_poly.type
_entity_poly.pdbx_seq_one_letter_code
_entity_poly.pdbx_strand_id
1 'polypeptide(L)'
;MKRRILVITDFALYLVDPDADILKRRIALAAVDKLCISKLSDNFFAIIVPTEYDCLMASTRKKEIVDIIIKAIKSTSEYEPQVASSNRFEYHAAAEVIKEVEFEEAEGGVKTRIMHKAKS
;
A
#
# COMPACT_ATOMS: atom_id res chain seq x y z
N MET A 1 6.95 -6.77 9.76
CA MET A 1 5.68 -6.05 9.51
C MET A 1 4.71 -6.38 10.62
N LYS A 2 3.84 -5.44 11.02
CA LYS A 2 2.81 -5.70 12.05
C LYS A 2 1.53 -6.19 11.40
N ARG A 3 0.84 -7.14 12.03
CA ARG A 3 -0.48 -7.62 11.58
C ARG A 3 -1.50 -6.48 11.68
N ARG A 4 -2.28 -6.26 10.63
CA ARG A 4 -3.37 -5.26 10.59
C ARG A 4 -4.57 -5.85 9.90
N ILE A 5 -5.76 -5.46 10.32
CA ILE A 5 -6.99 -5.69 9.56
C ILE A 5 -7.22 -4.44 8.70
N LEU A 6 -7.34 -4.64 7.39
CA LEU A 6 -7.74 -3.59 6.45
C LEU A 6 -9.24 -3.70 6.22
N VAL A 7 -9.98 -2.65 6.61
CA VAL A 7 -11.41 -2.51 6.29
C VAL A 7 -11.53 -1.45 5.21
N ILE A 8 -12.21 -1.79 4.12
CA ILE A 8 -12.46 -0.90 2.99
C ILE A 8 -13.95 -0.56 3.00
N THR A 9 -14.26 0.73 3.01
CA THR A 9 -15.62 1.25 2.90
C THR A 9 -15.73 2.17 1.69
N ASP A 10 -16.92 2.67 1.42
CA ASP A 10 -17.16 3.74 0.45
C ASP A 10 -16.63 5.12 0.91
N PHE A 11 -16.24 5.27 2.17
CA PHE A 11 -15.75 6.56 2.68
C PHE A 11 -14.22 6.60 2.89
N ALA A 12 -13.66 5.55 3.48
CA ALA A 12 -12.25 5.48 3.88
C ALA A 12 -11.72 4.04 3.98
N LEU A 13 -10.39 3.94 4.00
CA LEU A 13 -9.65 2.76 4.41
C LEU A 13 -9.36 2.85 5.92
N TYR A 14 -9.59 1.77 6.64
CA TYR A 14 -9.33 1.69 8.08
C TYR A 14 -8.30 0.59 8.36
N LEU A 15 -7.25 0.95 9.10
CA LEU A 15 -6.24 0.01 9.59
C LEU A 15 -6.48 -0.23 11.08
N VAL A 16 -6.99 -1.41 11.41
CA VAL A 16 -7.24 -1.82 12.79
C VAL A 16 -6.07 -2.66 13.30
N ASP A 17 -5.63 -2.38 14.52
CA ASP A 17 -4.68 -3.22 15.24
C ASP A 17 -5.45 -4.26 16.04
N PRO A 18 -5.49 -5.54 15.59
CA PRO A 18 -6.29 -6.55 16.27
C PRO A 18 -5.76 -6.91 17.65
N ASP A 19 -4.47 -6.64 17.92
CA ASP A 19 -3.85 -7.03 19.18
C ASP A 19 -4.11 -5.97 20.28
N ALA A 20 -4.33 -4.72 19.88
CA ALA A 20 -4.61 -3.61 20.78
C ALA A 20 -6.08 -3.18 20.80
N ASP A 21 -6.93 -3.78 19.95
CA ASP A 21 -8.32 -3.42 19.74
C ASP A 21 -8.53 -1.91 19.48
N ILE A 22 -7.65 -1.32 18.67
CA ILE A 22 -7.75 0.10 18.31
C ILE A 22 -7.68 0.33 16.80
N LEU A 23 -8.42 1.35 16.36
CA LEU A 23 -8.25 1.93 15.03
C LEU A 23 -6.92 2.69 14.99
N LYS A 24 -5.94 2.16 14.25
CA LYS A 24 -4.62 2.80 14.12
C LYS A 24 -4.61 3.94 13.12
N ARG A 25 -5.38 3.80 12.04
CA ARG A 25 -5.40 4.81 10.98
C ARG A 25 -6.68 4.76 10.20
N ARG A 26 -7.16 5.94 9.82
CA ARG A 26 -8.25 6.15 8.86
C ARG A 26 -7.70 6.99 7.71
N ILE A 27 -7.74 6.46 6.49
CA ILE A 27 -7.25 7.12 5.28
C ILE A 27 -8.48 7.41 4.42
N ALA A 28 -8.81 8.67 4.23
CA ALA A 28 -9.90 9.05 3.32
C ALA A 28 -9.59 8.54 1.91
N LEU A 29 -10.61 8.04 1.19
CA LEU A 29 -10.41 7.55 -0.18
C LEU A 29 -9.79 8.62 -1.09
N ALA A 30 -10.23 9.88 -0.96
CA ALA A 30 -9.70 11.03 -1.69
C ALA A 30 -8.24 11.41 -1.34
N ALA A 31 -7.68 10.87 -0.26
CA ALA A 31 -6.28 11.10 0.10
C ALA A 31 -5.33 10.06 -0.52
N VAL A 32 -5.86 9.01 -1.14
CA VAL A 32 -5.07 7.99 -1.84
C VAL A 32 -4.70 8.51 -3.22
N ASP A 33 -3.42 8.82 -3.43
CA ASP A 33 -2.92 9.31 -4.71
C ASP A 33 -2.59 8.19 -5.69
N LYS A 34 -1.95 7.14 -5.16
CA LYS A 34 -1.39 6.06 -5.98
C LYS A 34 -1.36 4.74 -5.23
N LEU A 35 -1.59 3.66 -5.96
CA LEU A 35 -1.39 2.29 -5.51
C LEU A 35 -0.20 1.71 -6.27
N CYS A 36 0.78 1.16 -5.55
CA CYS A 36 1.94 0.52 -6.16
C CYS A 36 1.85 -1.00 -5.98
N ILE A 37 2.06 -1.75 -7.06
CA ILE A 37 2.18 -3.20 -7.06
C ILE A 37 3.37 -3.63 -7.89
N SER A 38 3.96 -4.76 -7.54
CA SER A 38 4.95 -5.42 -8.40
C SER A 38 4.28 -6.30 -9.46
N LYS A 39 5.00 -6.53 -10.57
CA LYS A 39 4.60 -7.39 -11.69
C LYS A 39 4.74 -8.87 -11.35
N LEU A 40 5.45 -9.20 -10.28
CA LEU A 40 5.72 -10.57 -9.85
C LEU A 40 4.62 -11.08 -8.91
N SER A 41 4.68 -12.37 -8.56
CA SER A 41 3.79 -13.04 -7.61
C SER A 41 4.16 -12.79 -6.14
N ASP A 42 4.82 -11.67 -5.84
CA ASP A 42 4.97 -11.21 -4.46
C ASP A 42 3.60 -10.86 -3.87
N ASN A 43 3.55 -10.71 -2.55
CA ASN A 43 2.32 -10.40 -1.84
C ASN A 43 2.22 -8.93 -1.43
N PHE A 44 3.06 -8.04 -1.96
CA PHE A 44 3.18 -6.67 -1.49
C PHE A 44 2.43 -5.68 -2.37
N PHE A 45 1.93 -4.64 -1.73
CA PHE A 45 1.38 -3.45 -2.37
C PHE A 45 1.63 -2.23 -1.48
N ALA A 46 1.71 -1.04 -2.07
CA ALA A 46 1.76 0.20 -1.30
C ALA A 46 0.56 1.10 -1.61
N ILE A 47 0.11 1.81 -0.57
CA ILE A 47 -0.90 2.87 -0.64
C ILE A 47 -0.17 4.19 -0.39
N ILE A 48 -0.11 5.03 -1.42
CA ILE A 48 0.56 6.33 -1.37
C ILE A 48 -0.44 7.39 -0.95
N VAL A 49 -0.11 8.11 0.12
CA VAL A 49 -0.99 9.09 0.78
C VAL A 49 -0.18 10.37 1.02
N PRO A 50 -0.09 11.27 0.02
CA PRO A 50 0.81 12.43 0.08
C PRO A 50 0.53 13.39 1.24
N THR A 51 -0.70 13.43 1.73
CA THR A 51 -1.11 14.28 2.86
C THR A 51 -0.65 13.73 4.22
N GLU A 52 -0.14 12.49 4.25
CA GLU A 52 0.30 11.80 5.46
C GLU A 52 1.50 10.87 5.13
N TYR A 53 1.53 9.66 5.70
CA TYR A 53 2.56 8.65 5.45
C TYR A 53 2.03 7.53 4.55
N ASP A 54 2.89 6.91 3.76
CA ASP A 54 2.52 5.79 2.90
C ASP A 54 2.44 4.48 3.69
N CYS A 55 1.67 3.53 3.18
CA CYS A 55 1.55 2.19 3.75
C CYS A 55 2.15 1.15 2.80
N LEU A 56 3.18 0.41 3.23
CA LEU A 56 3.56 -0.85 2.60
C LEU A 56 2.84 -2.01 3.30
N MET A 57 2.04 -2.77 2.56
CA MET A 57 1.22 -3.87 3.06
C MET A 57 1.55 -5.18 2.36
N ALA A 58 1.27 -6.30 3.02
CA ALA A 58 1.44 -7.63 2.47
C ALA A 58 0.16 -8.46 2.63
N SER A 59 -0.31 -9.08 1.53
CA SER A 59 -1.45 -9.98 1.48
C SER A 59 -1.36 -10.87 0.24
N THR A 60 -1.73 -12.16 0.38
CA THR A 60 -1.87 -13.07 -0.77
C THR A 60 -2.96 -12.65 -1.75
N ARG A 61 -3.82 -11.71 -1.36
CA ARG A 61 -4.89 -11.12 -2.16
C ARG A 61 -4.55 -9.72 -2.70
N LYS A 62 -3.26 -9.38 -2.90
CA LYS A 62 -2.84 -8.00 -3.25
C LYS A 62 -3.62 -7.37 -4.41
N LYS A 63 -3.89 -8.15 -5.48
CA LYS A 63 -4.59 -7.67 -6.68
C LYS A 63 -6.05 -7.36 -6.36
N GLU A 64 -6.73 -8.31 -5.73
CA GLU A 64 -8.12 -8.17 -5.29
C GLU A 64 -8.30 -6.96 -4.37
N ILE A 65 -7.39 -6.75 -3.41
CA ILE A 65 -7.42 -5.59 -2.52
C ILE A 65 -7.28 -4.29 -3.30
N VAL A 66 -6.30 -4.20 -4.21
CA VAL A 66 -6.09 -3.01 -5.04
C VAL A 66 -7.31 -2.73 -5.91
N ASP A 67 -7.90 -3.75 -6.55
CA ASP A 67 -9.10 -3.62 -7.37
C ASP A 67 -10.30 -3.11 -6.55
N ILE A 68 -10.48 -3.61 -5.33
CA ILE A 68 -11.56 -3.16 -4.42
C ILE A 68 -11.34 -1.70 -4.00
N ILE A 69 -10.10 -1.28 -3.69
CA ILE A 69 -9.80 0.12 -3.35
C ILE A 69 -10.13 1.04 -4.54
N ILE A 70 -9.70 0.67 -5.75
CA ILE A 70 -10.00 1.44 -6.97
C ILE A 70 -11.50 1.54 -7.17
N LYS A 71 -12.23 0.42 -7.06
CA LYS A 71 -13.68 0.39 -7.19
C LYS A 71 -14.37 1.30 -6.17
N ALA A 72 -13.92 1.28 -4.92
CA ALA A 72 -14.45 2.14 -3.87
C ALA A 72 -14.24 3.64 -4.21
N ILE A 73 -13.03 4.03 -4.62
CA ILE A 73 -12.72 5.42 -4.98
C ILE A 73 -13.60 5.89 -6.16
N LYS A 74 -13.67 5.09 -7.23
CA LYS A 74 -14.50 5.38 -8.42
C LYS A 74 -16.00 5.45 -8.11
N SER A 75 -16.48 4.72 -7.09
CA SER A 75 -17.90 4.76 -6.71
C SER A 75 -18.31 6.06 -6.02
N THR A 76 -17.34 6.83 -5.53
CA THR A 76 -17.58 8.05 -4.74
C THR A 76 -17.05 9.34 -5.37
N SER A 77 -16.28 9.22 -6.46
CA SER A 77 -15.68 10.35 -7.15
C SER A 77 -15.29 9.99 -8.58
N GLU A 78 -15.22 11.00 -9.45
CA GLU A 78 -14.64 10.87 -10.81
C GLU A 78 -13.09 10.77 -10.78
N TYR A 79 -12.48 10.87 -9.59
CA TYR A 79 -11.04 10.75 -9.44
C TYR A 79 -10.62 9.28 -9.63
N GLU A 80 -9.62 9.06 -10.48
CA GLU A 80 -9.00 7.76 -10.65
C GLU A 80 -7.60 7.75 -10.03
N PRO A 81 -7.35 6.93 -8.99
CA PRO A 81 -6.02 6.81 -8.41
C PRO A 81 -5.07 6.16 -9.41
N GLN A 82 -3.82 6.61 -9.45
CA GLN A 82 -2.82 5.98 -10.30
C GLN A 82 -2.51 4.56 -9.80
N VAL A 83 -2.39 3.59 -10.70
CA VAL A 83 -1.87 2.25 -10.37
C VAL A 83 -0.50 2.09 -11.01
N ALA A 84 0.55 2.14 -10.19
CA ALA A 84 1.92 1.91 -10.63
C ALA A 84 2.26 0.42 -10.54
N SER A 85 2.60 -0.16 -11.70
CA SER A 85 3.07 -1.54 -11.80
C SER A 85 4.58 -1.55 -12.05
N SER A 86 5.36 -1.78 -10.98
CA SER A 86 6.82 -1.75 -11.01
C SER A 86 7.40 -2.72 -9.99
N ASN A 87 8.45 -3.44 -10.37
CA ASN A 87 9.20 -4.31 -9.45
C ASN A 87 10.10 -3.52 -8.49
N ARG A 88 10.03 -2.19 -8.52
CA ARG A 88 10.72 -1.29 -7.62
C ARG A 88 9.89 -0.03 -7.40
N PHE A 89 9.65 0.33 -6.14
CA PHE A 89 8.97 1.59 -5.82
C PHE A 89 9.31 2.09 -4.42
N GLU A 90 9.14 3.39 -4.24
CA GLU A 90 9.38 4.11 -3.00
C GLU A 90 8.09 4.38 -2.24
N TYR A 91 8.22 4.49 -0.93
CA TYR A 91 7.14 4.88 -0.04
C TYR A 91 7.68 5.64 1.20
N HIS A 92 6.95 6.66 1.61
CA HIS A 92 7.23 7.53 2.76
C HIS A 92 6.67 6.91 4.04
N ALA A 93 7.44 6.07 4.71
CA ALA A 93 7.01 5.38 5.93
C ALA A 93 6.79 6.31 7.14
N ALA A 94 7.42 7.49 7.12
CA ALA A 94 7.26 8.60 8.06
C ALA A 94 7.82 9.88 7.41
N ALA A 95 7.67 11.05 8.06
CA ALA A 95 8.03 12.37 7.50
C ALA A 95 9.43 12.42 6.88
N GLU A 96 10.42 11.83 7.56
CA GLU A 96 11.82 11.83 7.15
C GLU A 96 12.32 10.41 6.77
N VAL A 97 11.41 9.44 6.61
CA VAL A 97 11.76 8.05 6.38
C VAL A 97 11.21 7.59 5.05
N ILE A 98 12.05 7.67 4.02
CA ILE A 98 11.78 7.11 2.70
C ILE A 98 12.38 5.71 2.65
N LYS A 99 11.56 4.76 2.21
CA LYS A 99 11.97 3.38 1.96
C LYS A 99 11.71 3.03 0.52
N GLU A 100 12.55 2.14 0.02
CA GLU A 100 12.39 1.53 -1.29
C GLU A 100 12.17 0.03 -1.11
N VAL A 101 11.24 -0.52 -1.87
CA VAL A 101 11.07 -1.96 -2.00
C VAL A 101 11.38 -2.40 -3.42
N GLU A 102 12.13 -3.49 -3.54
CA GLU A 102 12.55 -4.10 -4.79
C GLU A 102 12.20 -5.59 -4.79
N PHE A 103 11.73 -6.07 -5.95
CA PHE A 103 11.27 -7.43 -6.18
C PHE A 103 12.05 -8.04 -7.34
N GLU A 104 12.59 -9.23 -7.13
CA GLU A 104 13.34 -9.98 -8.14
C GLU A 104 12.89 -11.44 -8.16
N GLU A 105 12.88 -12.06 -9.34
CA GLU A 105 12.70 -13.49 -9.45
C GLU A 105 13.86 -14.21 -8.75
N ALA A 106 13.54 -15.26 -8.02
CA ALA A 106 14.51 -16.13 -7.37
C ALA A 106 14.04 -17.58 -7.47
N GLU A 107 14.97 -18.51 -7.24
CA GLU A 107 14.64 -19.92 -7.26
C GLU A 107 13.53 -20.24 -6.25
N GLY A 108 12.38 -20.70 -6.75
CA GLY A 108 11.20 -21.02 -5.93
C GLY A 108 10.32 -19.83 -5.52
N GLY A 109 10.51 -18.61 -6.02
CA GLY A 109 9.60 -17.50 -5.74
C GLY A 109 10.12 -16.11 -6.06
N VAL A 110 9.73 -15.12 -5.24
CA VAL A 110 10.13 -13.72 -5.40
C VAL A 110 10.94 -13.28 -4.19
N LYS A 111 12.17 -12.83 -4.44
CA LYS A 111 13.01 -12.18 -3.43
C LYS A 111 12.56 -10.73 -3.26
N THR A 112 12.28 -10.32 -2.03
CA THR A 112 11.88 -8.95 -1.70
C THR A 112 12.97 -8.29 -0.85
N ARG A 113 13.42 -7.10 -1.23
CA ARG A 113 14.34 -6.27 -0.44
C ARG A 113 13.63 -4.99 -0.04
N ILE A 114 13.78 -4.58 1.22
CA ILE A 114 13.28 -3.29 1.72
C ILE A 114 14.48 -2.54 2.28
N MET A 115 14.75 -1.36 1.73
CA MET A 115 15.94 -0.57 2.04
C MET A 115 15.54 0.85 2.47
N HIS A 116 16.34 1.45 3.34
CA HIS A 116 16.24 2.88 3.62
C HIS A 116 16.89 3.64 2.46
N LYS A 117 16.19 4.67 1.96
CA LYS A 117 16.74 5.56 0.95
C LYS A 117 17.21 6.84 1.64
N ALA A 118 18.48 7.20 1.46
CA ALA A 118 18.97 8.50 1.91
C ALA A 118 18.28 9.60 1.08
N LYS A 119 17.87 10.71 1.73
CA LYS A 119 17.44 11.90 0.99
C LYS A 119 18.65 12.41 0.20
N SER A 120 18.56 12.37 -1.13
CA SER A 120 19.54 12.96 -2.06
C SER A 120 19.32 14.46 -2.15
#